data_AF-A0A2G8SAA5-F1
#
_entry.id   AF-A0A2G8SAA5-F1
#
_cell.length_a   1.000
_cell.length_b   1.000
_cell.length_c   1.000
_cell.angle_alpha   90.00
_cell.angle_beta   90.00
_cell.angle_gamma   90.00
#
_symmetry.space_group_name_H-M   'P 1'
#
loop_
_entity.id
_entity.type
_entity.pdbx_description
1 polymer ?
#
loop_
_entity_poly.entity_id
_entity_poly.type
_entity_poly.pdbx_seq_one_letter_code
_entity_poly.pdbx_strand_id
1 'polypeptide(L)'
;MAPCTDLKEVVESEIKEWHFHIYFHQRNANEHHAALELRDAVLRLRRDGAFVAVPLFRVNTDPIGPHPVGSYEIWCPSESFVSVYSYLALNRGDLRDHEVRHAWLGPAFPLDLSTLPIKSDNVPLQYPSLRLGCSSTAPKLSLEERKRIGANVEQILRNEKEAAKAPSDYQ
;
A
#
# COMPACT_ATOMS: atom_id res chain seq x y z
N MET A 1 18.76 12.98 -7.77
CA MET A 1 19.35 11.63 -7.87
C MET A 1 18.69 10.90 -9.02
N ALA A 2 19.45 10.11 -9.77
CA ALA A 2 18.86 9.19 -10.75
C ALA A 2 18.08 8.07 -10.01
N PRO A 3 17.02 7.50 -10.62
CA PRO A 3 16.36 6.32 -10.06
C PRO A 3 17.32 5.15 -9.89
N CYS A 4 17.17 4.35 -8.82
CA CYS A 4 17.93 3.11 -8.68
C CYS A 4 17.46 2.10 -9.74
N THR A 5 18.42 1.50 -10.45
CA THR A 5 18.19 0.46 -11.47
C THR A 5 18.85 -0.87 -11.14
N ASP A 6 19.52 -0.98 -9.98
CA ASP A 6 20.10 -2.24 -9.54
C ASP A 6 18.98 -3.21 -9.15
N LEU A 7 18.89 -4.33 -9.88
CA LEU A 7 17.80 -5.30 -9.70
C LEU A 7 17.76 -5.85 -8.28
N LYS A 8 18.93 -6.10 -7.66
CA LYS A 8 19.01 -6.69 -6.33
C LYS A 8 18.51 -5.69 -5.29
N GLU A 9 19.01 -4.46 -5.32
CA GLU A 9 18.61 -3.39 -4.41
C GLU A 9 17.10 -3.12 -4.51
N VAL A 10 16.55 -3.02 -5.72
CA VAL A 10 15.11 -2.80 -5.93
C VAL A 10 14.26 -3.96 -5.37
N VAL A 11 14.69 -5.21 -5.58
CA VAL A 11 13.96 -6.39 -5.08
C VAL A 11 14.07 -6.53 -3.56
N GLU A 12 15.23 -6.24 -2.99
CA GLU A 12 15.48 -6.34 -1.54
C GLU A 12 14.77 -5.22 -0.77
N SER A 13 14.65 -4.03 -1.37
CA SER A 13 13.96 -2.87 -0.79
C SER A 13 12.44 -2.85 -1.00
N GLU A 14 11.89 -3.86 -1.68
CA GLU A 14 10.44 -3.96 -1.94
C GLU A 14 9.63 -3.94 -0.63
N ILE A 15 8.64 -3.05 -0.58
CA ILE A 15 7.70 -2.88 0.54
C ILE A 15 6.96 -4.19 0.81
N LYS A 16 6.88 -4.58 2.08
CA LYS A 16 6.27 -5.86 2.51
C LYS A 16 4.85 -5.73 3.01
N GLU A 17 4.46 -4.55 3.47
CA GLU A 17 3.13 -4.28 3.98
C GLU A 17 2.78 -2.81 3.80
N TRP A 18 1.47 -2.54 3.78
CA TRP A 18 0.90 -1.25 3.43
C TRP A 18 -0.19 -0.89 4.40
N HIS A 19 -0.31 0.40 4.69
CA HIS A 19 -1.32 0.93 5.59
C HIS A 19 -2.21 1.91 4.80
N PHE A 20 -3.51 1.67 4.83
CA PHE A 20 -4.51 2.61 4.33
C PHE A 20 -5.11 3.37 5.49
N HIS A 21 -5.03 4.69 5.45
CA HIS A 21 -5.67 5.56 6.43
C HIS A 21 -6.94 6.14 5.81
N ILE A 22 -8.09 5.72 6.33
CA ILE A 22 -9.38 6.24 5.92
C ILE A 22 -9.70 7.43 6.80
N TYR A 23 -9.85 8.60 6.18
CA TYR A 23 -10.09 9.86 6.87
C TYR A 23 -11.55 10.31 6.75
N PHE A 24 -12.00 11.02 7.78
CA PHE A 24 -13.28 11.69 7.83
C PHE A 24 -13.18 12.94 8.69
N HIS A 25 -13.95 13.97 8.37
CA HIS A 25 -13.98 15.21 9.15
C HIS A 25 -14.70 14.97 10.49
N GLN A 26 -14.11 15.45 11.59
CA GLN A 26 -14.55 15.21 12.97
C GLN A 26 -16.00 15.65 13.24
N ARG A 27 -16.49 16.65 12.50
CA ARG A 27 -17.84 17.21 12.63
C ARG A 27 -18.75 16.87 11.45
N ASN A 28 -18.40 15.84 10.67
CA ASN A 28 -19.22 15.36 9.55
C ASN A 28 -19.74 13.95 9.85
N ALA A 29 -20.96 13.87 10.37
CA ALA A 29 -21.60 12.60 10.72
C ALA A 29 -21.78 11.67 9.51
N ASN A 30 -22.00 12.22 8.31
CA ASN A 30 -22.18 11.42 7.09
C ASN A 30 -20.86 10.76 6.67
N GLU A 31 -19.75 11.50 6.70
CA GLU A 31 -18.43 10.92 6.40
C GLU A 31 -18.01 9.89 7.44
N HIS A 32 -18.24 10.16 8.73
CA HIS A 32 -17.97 9.20 9.79
C HIS A 32 -18.77 7.91 9.58
N HIS A 33 -20.07 8.02 9.26
CA HIS A 33 -20.90 6.86 8.97
C HIS A 33 -20.40 6.07 7.75
N ALA A 34 -20.14 6.74 6.63
CA ALA A 34 -19.62 6.12 5.42
C ALA A 34 -18.26 5.42 5.65
N ALA A 35 -17.37 6.03 6.45
CA ALA A 35 -16.10 5.44 6.82
C ALA A 35 -16.29 4.14 7.64
N LEU A 36 -17.24 4.11 8.57
CA LEU A 36 -17.56 2.90 9.33
C LEU A 36 -18.22 1.82 8.46
N GLU A 37 -19.11 2.20 7.53
CA GLU A 37 -19.71 1.25 6.59
C GLU A 37 -18.65 0.59 5.69
N LEU A 38 -17.69 1.38 5.19
CA LEU A 38 -16.54 0.87 4.43
C LEU A 38 -15.69 -0.09 5.27
N ARG A 39 -15.40 0.28 6.53
CA ARG A 39 -14.67 -0.58 7.48
C ARG A 39 -15.36 -1.92 7.68
N ASP A 40 -16.68 -1.91 7.89
CA ASP A 40 -17.46 -3.12 8.09
C ASP A 40 -17.49 -3.99 6.83
N ALA A 41 -17.55 -3.37 5.65
CA ALA A 41 -17.46 -4.09 4.39
C ALA A 41 -16.10 -4.79 4.21
N VAL A 42 -14.99 -4.11 4.54
CA VAL A 42 -13.65 -4.71 4.58
C VAL A 42 -13.58 -5.88 5.56
N LEU A 43 -14.16 -5.75 6.76
CA LEU A 43 -14.19 -6.83 7.75
C LEU A 43 -14.97 -8.07 7.26
N ARG A 44 -16.12 -7.86 6.61
CA ARG A 44 -16.92 -8.94 5.99
C ARG A 44 -16.14 -9.63 4.87
N LEU A 45 -15.55 -8.86 3.96
CA LEU A 45 -14.78 -9.39 2.83
C LEU A 45 -13.52 -10.13 3.28
N ARG A 46 -12.83 -9.65 4.32
CA ARG A 46 -11.74 -10.39 4.96
C ARG A 46 -12.22 -11.72 5.50
N ARG A 47 -13.33 -11.73 6.26
CA ARG A 47 -13.91 -12.96 6.83
C ARG A 47 -14.24 -13.96 5.72
N ASP A 48 -14.75 -13.47 4.60
CA ASP A 48 -15.21 -14.29 3.47
C ASP A 48 -14.07 -14.64 2.49
N GLY A 49 -12.83 -14.22 2.77
CA GLY A 49 -11.64 -14.63 2.04
C GLY A 49 -11.31 -13.83 0.77
N ALA A 50 -11.90 -12.65 0.58
CA ALA A 50 -11.62 -11.82 -0.60
C ALA A 50 -10.18 -11.28 -0.63
N PHE A 51 -9.61 -11.00 0.54
CA PHE A 51 -8.24 -10.51 0.73
C PHE A 51 -7.86 -10.54 2.22
N VAL A 52 -6.57 -10.36 2.51
CA VAL A 52 -6.08 -10.08 3.87
C VAL A 52 -5.98 -8.57 4.06
N ALA A 53 -6.87 -8.01 4.88
CA ALA A 53 -6.86 -6.62 5.30
C ALA A 53 -7.29 -6.53 6.76
N VAL A 54 -6.55 -5.85 7.62
CA VAL A 54 -6.83 -5.78 9.07
C VAL A 54 -7.05 -4.33 9.47
N PRO A 55 -8.32 -3.88 9.55
CA PRO A 55 -8.62 -2.61 10.19
C PRO A 55 -8.21 -2.62 11.66
N LEU A 56 -7.51 -1.58 12.10
CA LEU A 56 -7.19 -1.38 13.51
C LEU A 56 -8.50 -1.30 14.30
N PHE A 57 -8.52 -1.85 15.53
CA PHE A 57 -9.73 -1.82 16.37
C PHE A 57 -10.20 -0.40 16.68
N ARG A 58 -9.26 0.52 16.89
CA ARG A 58 -9.53 1.92 17.22
C ARG A 58 -9.96 2.70 15.97
N VAL A 59 -11.01 3.50 16.14
CA VAL A 59 -11.39 4.59 15.23
C VAL A 59 -11.10 5.88 15.99
N ASN A 60 -10.25 6.73 15.44
CA ASN A 60 -9.89 8.01 16.04
C ASN A 60 -10.91 9.05 15.58
N THR A 61 -11.68 9.62 16.52
CA THR A 61 -12.63 10.71 16.21
C THR A 61 -11.97 12.07 16.12
N ASP A 62 -10.70 12.16 16.54
CA ASP A 62 -9.90 13.37 16.63
C ASP A 62 -8.50 13.11 16.05
N PRO A 63 -7.72 14.16 15.72
CA PRO A 63 -6.36 14.02 15.21
C PRO A 63 -5.47 13.22 16.18
N ILE A 64 -4.64 12.33 15.64
CA ILE A 64 -3.71 11.52 16.45
C ILE A 64 -2.43 11.20 15.68
N GLY A 65 -1.27 11.39 16.32
CA GLY A 65 0.01 11.23 15.65
C GLY A 65 0.07 12.08 14.37
N PRO A 66 0.46 11.51 13.21
CA PRO A 66 0.54 12.28 11.97
C PRO A 66 -0.82 12.57 11.33
N HIS A 67 -1.91 12.02 11.87
CA HIS A 67 -3.25 12.07 11.27
C HIS A 67 -4.00 13.35 11.66
N PRO A 68 -4.32 14.26 10.72
CA PRO A 68 -4.82 15.60 11.04
C PRO A 68 -6.35 15.67 11.26
N VAL A 69 -7.08 14.59 10.96
CA VAL A 69 -8.52 14.46 11.17
C VAL A 69 -8.88 13.09 11.72
N GLY A 70 -10.17 12.84 11.93
CA GLY A 70 -10.65 11.54 12.33
C GLY A 70 -10.21 10.47 11.33
N SER A 71 -9.75 9.33 11.83
CA SER A 71 -9.14 8.30 10.99
C SER A 71 -9.23 6.90 11.57
N TYR A 72 -9.11 5.90 10.71
CA TYR A 72 -8.68 4.57 11.12
C TYR A 72 -7.72 3.97 10.09
N GLU A 73 -6.88 3.05 10.55
CA GLU A 73 -5.90 2.35 9.73
C GLU A 73 -6.44 1.00 9.27
N ILE A 74 -6.08 0.59 8.05
CA ILE A 74 -6.20 -0.77 7.54
C ILE A 74 -4.81 -1.24 7.12
N TRP A 75 -4.26 -2.22 7.84
CA TRP A 75 -3.04 -2.91 7.44
C TRP A 75 -3.34 -3.95 6.36
N CYS A 76 -2.48 -4.11 5.36
CA CYS A 76 -2.49 -5.27 4.48
C CYS A 76 -1.07 -5.71 4.09
N PRO A 77 -0.85 -7.01 3.86
CA PRO A 77 0.42 -7.50 3.34
C PRO A 77 0.49 -7.27 1.81
N SER A 78 1.70 -7.20 1.25
CA SER A 78 1.90 -6.96 -0.19
C SER A 78 1.17 -7.96 -1.08
N GLU A 79 1.00 -9.20 -0.63
CA GLU A 79 0.25 -10.26 -1.31
C GLU A 79 -1.24 -9.96 -1.48
N SER A 80 -1.82 -9.09 -0.66
CA SER A 80 -3.22 -8.64 -0.76
C SER A 80 -3.37 -7.19 -1.23
N PHE A 81 -2.27 -6.47 -1.43
CA PHE A 81 -2.31 -5.04 -1.73
C PHE A 81 -3.19 -4.70 -2.93
N VAL A 82 -3.00 -5.38 -4.07
CA VAL A 82 -3.75 -5.09 -5.30
C VAL A 82 -5.26 -5.28 -5.10
N SER A 83 -5.67 -6.36 -4.43
CA SER A 83 -7.08 -6.66 -4.16
C SER A 83 -7.71 -5.62 -3.22
N VAL A 84 -7.00 -5.24 -2.15
CA VAL A 84 -7.47 -4.24 -1.18
C VAL A 84 -7.53 -2.86 -1.83
N TYR A 85 -6.45 -2.44 -2.51
CA TYR A 85 -6.38 -1.17 -3.22
C TYR A 85 -7.50 -1.03 -4.25
N SER A 86 -7.71 -2.07 -5.08
CA SER A 86 -8.77 -2.08 -6.09
C SER A 86 -10.15 -1.95 -5.47
N TYR A 87 -10.42 -2.70 -4.39
CA TYR A 87 -11.69 -2.62 -3.69
C TYR A 87 -11.93 -1.21 -3.12
N LEU A 88 -10.96 -0.68 -2.38
CA LEU A 88 -11.09 0.65 -1.77
C LEU A 88 -11.21 1.75 -2.84
N ALA A 89 -10.45 1.64 -3.94
CA ALA A 89 -10.54 2.58 -5.07
C ALA A 89 -11.95 2.65 -5.66
N LEU A 90 -12.62 1.50 -5.80
CA LEU A 90 -13.96 1.43 -6.38
C LEU A 90 -15.09 1.74 -5.40
N ASN A 91 -14.88 1.55 -4.09
CA ASN A 91 -15.97 1.52 -3.10
C ASN A 91 -15.86 2.58 -2.00
N ARG A 92 -14.87 3.46 -2.03
CA ARG A 92 -14.69 4.51 -1.00
C ARG A 92 -15.74 5.62 -0.99
N GLY A 93 -16.57 5.73 -2.03
CA GLY A 93 -17.50 6.85 -2.18
C GLY A 93 -16.80 8.19 -2.41
N ASP A 94 -17.42 9.29 -1.95
CA ASP A 94 -17.12 10.68 -2.33
C ASP A 94 -16.04 11.37 -1.46
N LEU A 95 -15.06 10.62 -0.96
CA LEU A 95 -13.92 11.16 -0.21
C LEU A 95 -12.95 11.87 -1.21
N ARG A 96 -12.94 13.22 -1.29
CA ARG A 96 -12.47 14.09 -2.44
C ARG A 96 -10.99 14.56 -2.53
N ASP A 97 -10.27 14.35 -3.65
CA ASP A 97 -8.81 14.49 -4.01
C ASP A 97 -8.01 15.87 -3.94
N HIS A 98 -6.66 15.87 -4.16
CA HIS A 98 -5.63 16.90 -4.63
C HIS A 98 -4.26 16.82 -3.84
N GLU A 99 -3.01 16.82 -4.37
CA GLU A 99 -2.46 16.78 -5.75
C GLU A 99 -1.02 16.20 -5.92
N VAL A 100 -0.07 16.13 -4.97
CA VAL A 100 1.30 15.72 -5.38
C VAL A 100 2.07 14.75 -4.46
N ARG A 101 2.31 13.55 -5.03
CA ARG A 101 3.23 12.45 -4.65
C ARG A 101 2.84 11.58 -3.45
N HIS A 102 1.57 11.26 -3.36
CA HIS A 102 1.03 10.28 -2.41
C HIS A 102 0.00 9.38 -3.11
N ALA A 103 -0.04 8.08 -2.79
CA ALA A 103 -1.11 7.19 -3.23
C ALA A 103 -2.32 7.39 -2.30
N TRP A 104 -3.07 8.46 -2.52
CA TRP A 104 -4.35 8.65 -1.86
C TRP A 104 -5.45 8.00 -2.68
N LEU A 105 -6.28 7.23 -2.00
CA LEU A 105 -7.61 6.91 -2.50
C LEU A 105 -8.53 8.07 -2.07
N GLY A 106 -8.41 9.27 -2.69
CA GLY A 106 -9.07 10.51 -2.24
C GLY A 106 -8.10 11.69 -2.00
N PRO A 107 -8.46 12.73 -1.19
CA PRO A 107 -7.61 13.92 -0.94
C PRO A 107 -6.37 13.57 -0.16
N ALA A 108 -5.31 14.30 -0.45
CA ALA A 108 -4.22 14.41 0.48
C ALA A 108 -4.64 15.19 1.73
N PHE A 109 -4.63 14.51 2.88
CA PHE A 109 -4.61 15.18 4.17
C PHE A 109 -3.16 15.49 4.55
N PRO A 110 -2.80 16.76 4.83
CA PRO A 110 -1.43 17.08 5.22
C PRO A 110 -1.10 16.42 6.56
N LEU A 111 -0.15 15.50 6.56
CA LEU A 111 0.28 14.79 7.75
C LEU A 111 1.19 15.67 8.60
N ASP A 112 1.03 15.60 9.93
CA ASP A 112 2.01 16.17 10.86
C ASP A 112 3.18 15.19 11.05
N LEU A 113 4.20 15.33 10.21
CA LEU A 113 5.38 14.45 10.26
C LEU A 113 6.26 14.69 11.49
N SER A 114 6.06 15.77 12.26
CA SER A 114 6.85 16.06 13.46
C SER A 114 6.64 15.02 14.57
N THR A 115 5.55 14.26 14.51
CA THR A 115 5.22 13.22 15.48
C THR A 115 5.89 11.87 15.17
N LEU A 116 6.58 11.74 14.04
CA LEU A 116 7.20 10.48 13.60
C LEU A 116 8.69 10.42 13.94
N PRO A 117 9.21 9.25 14.36
CA PRO A 117 10.65 9.08 14.54
C PRO A 117 11.38 9.16 13.19
N ILE A 118 12.55 9.82 13.18
CA ILE A 118 13.38 9.96 11.96
C ILE A 118 13.90 8.60 11.47
N LYS A 119 14.15 7.68 12.40
CA LYS A 119 14.61 6.32 12.11
C LYS A 119 14.20 5.39 13.26
N SER A 120 13.86 4.16 12.93
CA SER A 120 13.71 3.07 13.90
C SER A 120 14.78 2.02 13.62
N ASP A 121 15.44 1.52 14.67
CA ASP A 121 16.45 0.46 14.56
C ASP A 121 15.83 -0.92 14.35
N ASN A 122 14.54 -1.08 14.69
CA ASN A 122 13.80 -2.32 14.53
C ASN A 122 12.55 -2.08 13.66
N VAL A 123 12.24 -3.06 12.80
CA VAL A 123 10.99 -3.07 12.04
C VAL A 123 9.87 -3.56 12.96
N PRO A 124 8.89 -2.71 13.32
CA PRO A 124 7.77 -3.13 14.16
C PRO A 124 6.91 -4.15 13.39
N LEU A 125 6.52 -5.25 14.05
CA LEU A 125 5.63 -6.26 13.48
C LEU A 125 4.22 -6.07 14.02
N GLN A 126 3.27 -5.66 13.17
CA GLN A 126 1.90 -5.36 13.62
C GLN A 126 1.05 -6.63 13.82
N TYR A 127 1.11 -7.59 12.88
CA TYR A 127 0.32 -8.82 12.93
C TYR A 127 1.16 -10.09 12.66
N PRO A 128 2.16 -10.41 13.51
CA PRO A 128 3.08 -11.53 13.29
C PRO A 128 2.41 -12.91 13.25
N SER A 129 1.25 -13.06 13.89
CA SER A 129 0.47 -14.31 13.89
C SER A 129 0.00 -14.73 12.50
N LEU A 130 -0.13 -13.78 11.57
CA LEU A 130 -0.53 -14.05 10.19
C LEU A 130 0.62 -14.60 9.33
N ARG A 131 1.89 -14.38 9.73
CA ARG A 131 3.09 -14.76 8.95
C ARG A 131 3.06 -14.23 7.51
N LEU A 132 2.55 -13.01 7.34
CA LEU A 132 2.48 -12.28 6.07
C LEU A 132 3.23 -10.95 6.21
N GLY A 133 3.45 -10.26 5.09
CA GLY A 133 4.14 -8.98 5.06
C GLY A 133 5.53 -9.05 5.69
N CYS A 134 5.85 -8.14 6.62
CA CYS A 134 7.15 -8.11 7.31
C CYS A 134 7.45 -9.40 8.11
N SER A 135 6.44 -10.22 8.42
CA SER A 135 6.59 -11.49 9.15
C SER A 135 6.62 -12.72 8.23
N SER A 136 6.60 -12.55 6.91
CA SER A 136 6.56 -13.65 5.95
C SER A 136 7.89 -14.41 5.88
N THR A 137 7.81 -15.75 5.89
CA THR A 137 8.92 -16.66 5.62
C THR A 137 8.76 -17.39 4.29
N ALA A 138 7.82 -16.96 3.45
CA ALA A 138 7.56 -17.59 2.16
C ALA A 138 8.79 -17.47 1.24
N PRO A 139 9.10 -18.51 0.46
CA PRO A 139 10.21 -18.46 -0.49
C PRO A 139 9.95 -17.37 -1.53
N LYS A 140 10.97 -16.55 -1.80
CA LYS A 140 10.96 -15.51 -2.84
C LYS A 140 11.65 -16.04 -4.09
N LEU A 141 11.26 -15.50 -5.25
CA LEU A 141 12.01 -15.73 -6.50
C LEU A 141 13.46 -15.29 -6.35
N SER A 142 14.38 -16.16 -6.76
CA SER A 142 15.81 -15.86 -6.81
C SER A 142 16.12 -14.76 -7.84
N LEU A 143 17.28 -14.12 -7.70
CA LEU A 143 17.73 -13.10 -8.67
C LEU A 143 17.87 -13.68 -10.08
N GLU A 144 18.33 -14.92 -10.21
CA GLU A 144 18.46 -15.59 -11.51
C GLU A 144 17.11 -15.89 -12.16
N GLU A 145 16.12 -16.33 -11.38
CA GLU A 145 14.75 -16.49 -11.90
C GLU A 145 14.16 -15.15 -12.35
N ARG A 146 14.38 -14.09 -11.58
CA ARG A 146 13.92 -12.73 -11.94
C ARG A 146 14.57 -12.23 -13.23
N LYS A 147 15.89 -12.38 -13.37
CA LYS A 147 16.61 -12.05 -14.62
C LYS A 147 16.06 -12.82 -15.81
N ARG A 148 15.79 -14.12 -15.64
CA ARG A 148 15.20 -14.95 -16.71
C ARG A 148 13.81 -14.48 -17.11
N ILE A 149 12.96 -14.11 -16.14
CA ILE A 149 11.63 -13.53 -16.42
C ILE A 149 11.80 -12.21 -17.20
N GLY A 150 12.68 -11.31 -16.74
CA GLY A 150 12.96 -10.04 -17.42
C GLY A 150 13.43 -10.24 -18.87
N ALA A 151 14.40 -11.13 -19.10
CA ALA A 151 14.89 -11.44 -20.44
C ALA A 151 13.78 -11.99 -21.36
N ASN A 152 12.88 -12.83 -20.83
CA ASN A 152 11.74 -13.34 -21.58
C ASN A 152 10.71 -12.23 -21.91
N VAL A 153 10.45 -11.30 -20.99
CA VAL A 153 9.59 -10.14 -21.26
C VAL A 153 10.19 -9.30 -22.40
N GLU A 154 11.47 -8.97 -22.34
CA GLU A 154 12.14 -8.20 -23.40
C GLU A 154 12.16 -8.93 -24.75
N GLN A 155 12.27 -10.26 -24.74
CA GLN A 155 12.16 -11.07 -25.95
C GLN A 155 10.78 -10.93 -26.60
N ILE A 156 9.70 -10.94 -25.80
CA ILE A 156 8.33 -10.75 -26.28
C ILE A 156 8.15 -9.32 -26.79
N LEU A 157 8.53 -8.32 -25.99
CA LEU A 157 8.35 -6.90 -26.30
C LEU A 157 9.16 -6.42 -27.51
N ARG A 158 10.20 -7.15 -27.92
CA ARG A 158 11.03 -6.82 -29.09
C ARG A 158 10.22 -6.53 -30.37
N ASN A 159 9.09 -7.20 -30.54
CA ASN A 159 8.24 -7.09 -31.72
C ASN A 159 7.00 -6.21 -31.50
N GLU A 160 6.78 -5.73 -30.26
CA GLU A 160 5.65 -4.88 -29.90
C GLU A 160 5.95 -3.42 -30.26
N LYS A 161 5.27 -2.90 -31.29
CA LYS A 161 5.55 -1.56 -31.83
C LYS A 161 5.28 -0.42 -30.86
N GLU A 162 4.35 -0.62 -29.92
CA GLU A 162 3.97 0.37 -28.91
C GLU A 162 4.79 0.26 -27.63
N ALA A 163 5.60 -0.80 -27.49
CA ALA A 163 6.48 -0.97 -26.34
C ALA A 163 7.77 -0.16 -26.51
N ALA A 164 8.09 0.68 -25.53
CA ALA A 164 9.39 1.31 -25.46
C ALA A 164 10.48 0.23 -25.29
N LYS A 165 11.58 0.35 -26.03
CA LYS A 165 12.71 -0.59 -25.93
C LYS A 165 13.49 -0.32 -24.65
N ALA A 166 13.87 -1.38 -23.94
CA ALA A 166 14.83 -1.26 -22.85
C ALA A 166 16.18 -0.69 -23.35
N PRO A 167 16.85 0.19 -22.58
CA PRO A 167 18.20 0.64 -22.90
C PRO A 167 19.17 -0.55 -22.99
N SER A 168 20.12 -0.49 -23.92
CA SER A 168 21.24 -1.44 -23.94
C SER A 168 22.27 -1.06 -22.88
N ASP A 169 22.88 -2.03 -22.22
CA ASP A 169 23.97 -1.85 -21.22
C ASP A 169 25.25 -1.17 -21.78
N TYR A 170 25.23 -0.74 -23.05
CA TYR A 170 26.30 -0.01 -23.74
C TYR A 170 25.87 1.41 -24.11
N GLN A 171 25.63 2.27 -23.10
CA GLN A 171 25.65 3.73 -23.24
C GLN A 171 26.23 4.37 -21.98
#